data_AF-A0A1A8C4H3-F1
#
_entry.id   AF-A0A1A8C4H3-F1
#
_cell.length_a   1.000
_cell.length_b   1.000
_cell.length_c   1.000
_cell.angle_alpha   90.00
_cell.angle_beta   90.00
_cell.angle_gamma   90.00
#
_symmetry.space_group_name_H-M   'P 1'
#
loop_
_entity.id
_entity.type
_entity.pdbx_description
1 polymer ?
#
loop_
_entity_poly.entity_id
_entity_poly.type
_entity_poly.pdbx_seq_one_letter_code
_entity_poly.pdbx_strand_id
1 'polypeptide(L)' 'MGEAETRQKLLRNVKKEVKQIMEEAVTRKFVHADSSHIISFCAVVE' A
#
# COMPACT_ATOMS: atom_id res chain seq x y z
N MET A 1 -13.81 16.44 -8.49
CA MET A 1 -13.62 15.11 -7.87
C MET A 1 -14.46 15.08 -6.61
N GLY A 2 -15.45 14.19 -6.52
CA GLY A 2 -16.28 14.08 -5.31
C GLY A 2 -15.51 13.38 -4.19
N GLU A 3 -15.80 13.71 -2.93
CA GLU A 3 -15.17 13.07 -1.76
C GLU A 3 -15.24 11.53 -1.81
N ALA A 4 -16.37 10.99 -2.26
CA ALA A 4 -16.57 9.55 -2.45
C ALA A 4 -15.62 8.93 -3.49
N GLU A 5 -15.30 9.66 -4.56
CA GLU A 5 -14.38 9.22 -5.61
C GLU A 5 -12.93 9.24 -5.11
N THR A 6 -12.54 10.29 -4.38
CA THR A 6 -11.23 10.37 -3.72
C THR A 6 -11.06 9.23 -2.71
N ARG A 7 -12.08 8.96 -1.88
CA ARG A 7 -12.07 7.86 -0.91
C ARG A 7 -12.00 6.50 -1.59
N GLN A 8 -12.72 6.28 -2.69
CA GLN A 8 -12.62 5.04 -3.46
C GLN A 8 -11.23 4.85 -4.05
N LYS A 9 -10.64 5.90 -4.62
CA LYS A 9 -9.28 5.88 -5.19
C LYS A 9 -8.25 5.54 -4.10
N LEU A 10 -8.37 6.17 -2.94
CA LEU A 10 -7.51 5.89 -1.78
C LEU A 10 -7.64 4.43 -1.33
N LEU A 11 -8.87 3.94 -1.13
CA LEU A 11 -9.12 2.55 -0.74
C LEU A 11 -8.56 1.54 -1.74
N ARG A 12 -8.65 1.85 -3.04
CA ARG A 12 -8.07 1.00 -4.09
C ARG A 12 -6.55 0.94 -3.98
N ASN A 13 -5.91 2.09 -3.78
CA ASN A 13 -4.45 2.17 -3.68
C ASN A 13 -3.93 1.48 -2.41
N VAL A 14 -4.56 1.72 -1.26
CA VAL A 14 -4.25 1.06 0.02
C VAL A 14 -4.35 -0.46 -0.11
N LYS A 15 -5.44 -0.98 -0.70
CA LYS A 15 -5.61 -2.42 -0.91
C LYS A 15 -4.51 -3.03 -1.78
N LYS A 16 -4.08 -2.31 -2.82
CA LYS A 16 -3.02 -2.76 -3.72
C LYS A 16 -1.69 -2.87 -2.98
N GLU A 17 -1.30 -1.84 -2.24
CA GLU A 17 -0.02 -1.82 -1.52
C GLU A 17 0.02 -2.87 -0.41
N VAL A 18 -1.06 -3.03 0.37
CA VAL A 18 -1.16 -4.06 1.40
C VAL A 18 -0.98 -5.46 0.79
N LYS A 19 -1.59 -5.73 -0.37
CA LYS A 19 -1.42 -7.01 -1.05
C LYS A 19 0.06 -7.27 -1.39
N GLN A 20 0.75 -6.29 -1.95
CA GLN A 20 2.17 -6.42 -2.31
C GLN A 20 3.06 -6.63 -1.09
N ILE A 21 2.80 -5.92 0.01
CA ILE A 21 3.50 -6.13 1.29
C ILE A 21 3.27 -7.55 1.81
N MET A 22 2.04 -8.07 1.74
CA MET A 22 1.73 -9.46 2.13
C MET A 22 2.47 -10.48 1.25
N GLU A 23 2.49 -10.28 -0.07
CA GLU A 23 3.21 -11.14 -1.01
C GLU A 23 4.74 -11.13 -0.75
N GLU A 24 5.30 -9.96 -0.45
CA GLU A 24 6.69 -9.82 -0.05
C GLU A 24 6.97 -10.54 1.28
N ALA A 25 6.12 -10.35 2.29
CA ALA A 25 6.27 -10.98 3.59
C ALA A 25 6.29 -12.52 3.49
N VAL A 26 5.43 -13.09 2.64
CA VAL A 26 5.39 -14.55 2.41
C VAL A 26 6.67 -15.04 1.73
N THR A 27 7.18 -14.29 0.74
CA THR A 27 8.34 -14.70 -0.06
C THR A 27 9.67 -14.49 0.67
N ARG A 28 9.84 -13.34 1.33
CA ARG A 28 11.09 -12.91 1.96
C ARG A 28 11.15 -13.18 3.46
N LYS A 29 10.04 -13.57 4.09
CA LYS A 29 9.86 -13.81 5.54
C LYS A 29 10.01 -12.57 6.42
N PHE A 30 10.61 -11.51 5.91
CA PHE A 30 10.80 -10.23 6.58
C PHE A 30 10.44 -9.11 5.61
N VAL A 31 9.80 -8.09 6.16
CA VAL A 31 9.53 -6.82 5.48
C VAL A 31 10.34 -5.76 6.20
N HIS A 32 11.09 -4.96 5.44
CA HIS A 32 11.91 -3.89 5.98
C HIS A 32 11.23 -2.54 5.75
N ALA A 33 11.45 -1.58 6.63
CA ALA A 33 10.88 -0.23 6.47
C ALA A 33 11.35 0.48 5.19
N ASP A 34 12.50 0.10 4.66
CA ASP A 34 13.06 0.60 3.39
C ASP A 34 12.52 -0.14 2.14
N SER A 35 11.68 -1.17 2.31
CA SER A 35 11.05 -1.82 1.16
C SER A 35 10.25 -0.81 0.34
N SER A 36 10.38 -0.89 -0.98
CA SER A 36 9.69 0.00 -1.93
C SER A 36 8.18 0.03 -1.72
N HIS A 37 7.57 -1.11 -1.37
CA HIS A 37 6.14 -1.23 -1.07
C HIS A 37 5.73 -0.54 0.24
N ILE A 38 6.63 -0.42 1.22
CA ILE A 38 6.37 0.29 2.48
C ILE A 38 6.45 1.80 2.27
N ILE A 39 7.48 2.27 1.56
CA ILE A 39 7.65 3.68 1.22
C ILE A 39 6.45 4.17 0.37
N SER A 40 6.07 3.39 -0.64
CA SER A 40 4.94 3.69 -1.51
C SER A 40 3.59 3.63 -0.77
N PHE A 41 3.40 2.68 0.15
CA PHE A 41 2.22 2.65 1.02
C PHE A 41 2.09 3.92 1.86
N CYS A 42 3.18 4.40 2.45
CA CYS A 42 3.18 5.62 3.27
C CYS A 42 2.74 6.84 2.44
N ALA A 43 3.31 7.01 1.24
CA ALA A 43 2.96 8.08 0.32
C ALA A 43 1.52 8.00 -0.22
N VAL A 44 0.88 6.83 -0.17
CA VAL A 44 -0.55 6.67 -0.54
C VAL A 44 -1.47 7.11 0.58
N VAL A 45 -1.04 7.00 1.84
CA VAL A 45 -1.86 7.28 3.04
C VAL A 45 -1.74 8.73 3.51
N GLU A 46 -0.58 9.37 3.27
CA GLU A 46 -0.35 10.82 3.49
C GLU A 46 -1.15 11.71 2.52
#